data_AF-A0A1H5QM02-F1
#
_entry.id   AF-A0A1H5QM02-F1
#
_cell.length_a   1.000
_cell.length_b   1.000
_cell.length_c   1.000
_cell.angle_alpha   90.00
_cell.angle_beta   90.00
_cell.angle_gamma   90.00
#
_symmetry.space_group_name_H-M   'P 1'
#
loop_
_entity.id
_entity.type
_entity.pdbx_description
1 polymer ?
#
loop_
_entity_poly.entity_id
_entity_poly.type
_entity_poly.pdbx_seq_one_letter_code
_entity_poly.pdbx_strand_id
1 'polypeptide(L)'
;MSRRDRDTEGRARNARPRDGLGRPLPYGADGVERQPEGIERTPAQTLAEAQRLLDDGKPFHAHEVFEDAWKTTDGPDRELWRGLAQLAVGLTHAARGNNVGAVSLLERGAANIEPFRSEPSHGIDVAGLQQWALALVAEAKQRVRVSPSAPRLTC
;
A
#
# COMPACT_ATOMS: atom_id res chain seq x y z
N MET A 1 29.27 -6.82 -15.38
CA MET A 1 28.72 -7.94 -14.58
C MET A 1 28.46 -7.47 -13.16
N SER A 2 27.24 -7.06 -12.83
CA SER A 2 26.90 -6.57 -11.48
C SER A 2 26.74 -7.77 -10.54
N ARG A 3 27.69 -7.98 -9.63
CA ARG A 3 27.57 -8.92 -8.51
C ARG A 3 26.31 -8.51 -7.72
N ARG A 4 25.32 -9.40 -7.65
CA ARG A 4 24.11 -9.17 -6.85
C ARG A 4 24.51 -9.24 -5.40
N ASP A 5 24.27 -8.17 -4.67
CA ASP A 5 24.56 -8.06 -3.24
C ASP A 5 23.67 -9.08 -2.49
N ARG A 6 24.30 -10.06 -1.84
CA ARG A 6 23.63 -11.14 -1.13
C ARG A 6 24.18 -11.21 0.28
N ASP A 7 23.33 -11.47 1.27
CA ASP A 7 23.78 -11.77 2.62
C ASP A 7 24.41 -13.17 2.73
N THR A 8 24.88 -13.51 3.93
CA THR A 8 25.49 -14.80 4.26
C THR A 8 24.53 -15.99 4.09
N GLU A 9 23.23 -15.74 3.95
CA GLU A 9 22.19 -16.74 3.69
C GLU A 9 21.76 -16.78 2.20
N GLY A 10 22.39 -15.97 1.34
CA GLY A 10 22.10 -15.91 -0.09
C GLY A 10 20.85 -15.11 -0.45
N ARG A 11 20.23 -14.39 0.49
CA ARG A 11 19.10 -13.50 0.21
C ARG A 11 19.64 -12.22 -0.42
N ALA A 12 18.96 -11.72 -1.46
CA ALA A 12 19.34 -10.47 -2.09
C ALA A 12 19.12 -9.32 -1.09
N ARG A 13 20.20 -8.80 -0.49
CA ARG A 13 20.14 -7.55 0.24
C ARG A 13 19.98 -6.46 -0.80
N ASN A 14 18.74 -6.03 -1.03
CA ASN A 14 18.47 -4.94 -1.94
C ASN A 14 18.87 -3.62 -1.26
N ALA A 15 20.18 -3.43 -1.03
CA ALA A 15 20.78 -2.29 -0.36
C ALA A 15 20.77 -1.01 -1.21
N ARG A 16 20.10 -1.04 -2.37
CA ARG A 16 19.91 0.16 -3.18
C ARG A 16 18.90 1.09 -2.50
N PRO A 17 19.25 2.37 -2.28
CA PRO A 17 18.31 3.36 -1.76
C PRO A 17 17.07 3.43 -2.67
N ARG A 18 15.92 3.76 -2.10
CA ARG A 18 14.64 3.84 -2.83
C ARG A 18 13.96 5.17 -2.60
N ASP A 19 13.15 5.62 -3.56
CA ASP A 19 12.28 6.79 -3.34
C ASP A 19 11.06 6.45 -2.47
N GLY A 20 10.23 7.44 -2.13
CA GLY A 20 9.01 7.26 -1.34
C GLY A 20 7.96 6.34 -1.98
N LEU A 21 8.09 6.07 -3.29
CA LEU A 21 7.27 5.11 -4.01
C LEU A 21 7.91 3.74 -4.06
N GLY A 22 9.11 3.51 -3.51
CA GLY A 22 9.84 2.25 -3.51
C GLY A 22 10.63 1.95 -4.79
N ARG A 23 10.83 2.92 -5.70
CA ARG A 23 11.67 2.73 -6.90
C ARG A 23 13.15 2.80 -6.54
N PRO A 24 14.02 1.94 -7.11
CA PRO A 24 15.46 2.00 -6.85
C PRO A 24 16.06 3.33 -7.34
N LEU A 25 16.87 3.95 -6.49
CA LEU A 25 17.67 5.13 -6.78
C LEU A 25 19.10 4.75 -7.21
N PRO A 26 19.86 5.70 -7.80
CA PRO A 26 21.29 5.55 -7.99
C PRO A 26 22.03 5.27 -6.66
N TYR A 27 23.15 4.57 -6.73
CA TYR A 27 24.01 4.38 -5.54
C TYR A 27 24.53 5.73 -5.04
N GLY A 28 24.51 5.93 -3.71
CA GLY A 28 24.94 7.18 -3.07
C GLY A 28 23.87 8.27 -3.00
N ALA A 29 22.66 8.04 -3.53
CA ALA A 29 21.52 8.91 -3.28
C ALA A 29 20.88 8.60 -1.91
N ASP A 30 20.36 9.64 -1.25
CA ASP A 30 19.57 9.46 -0.04
C ASP A 30 18.22 8.82 -0.41
N GLY A 31 17.99 7.62 0.09
CA GLY A 31 16.72 6.92 -0.04
C GLY A 31 15.79 7.20 1.14
N VAL A 32 14.51 6.91 0.94
CA VAL A 32 13.55 6.77 2.03
C VAL A 32 13.74 5.39 2.64
N GLU A 33 13.92 5.33 3.96
CA GLU A 33 14.01 4.09 4.70
C GLU A 33 12.68 3.34 4.64
N ARG A 34 12.74 2.02 4.39
CA ARG A 34 11.55 1.16 4.39
C ARG A 34 10.92 1.15 5.77
N GLN A 35 9.63 0.84 5.84
CA GLN A 35 9.04 0.66 7.16
C GLN A 35 9.71 -0.52 7.88
N PRO A 36 9.96 -0.38 9.20
CA PRO A 36 10.47 -1.48 10.00
C PRO A 36 9.47 -2.65 9.96
N GLU A 37 9.94 -3.78 9.46
CA GLU A 37 9.17 -5.02 9.35
C GLU A 37 8.99 -5.66 10.75
N GLY A 38 7.81 -6.22 11.01
CA GLY A 38 7.55 -6.99 12.24
C GLY A 38 7.27 -6.14 13.48
N ILE A 39 6.93 -4.86 13.31
CA ILE A 39 6.38 -4.06 14.41
C ILE A 39 4.92 -4.42 14.62
N GLU A 40 4.62 -5.02 15.76
CA GLU A 40 3.25 -5.21 16.23
C GLU A 40 2.60 -3.84 16.51
N ARG A 41 1.50 -3.56 15.81
CA ARG A 41 0.66 -2.37 15.98
C ARG A 41 -0.76 -2.81 16.27
N THR A 42 -1.44 -2.08 17.15
CA THR A 42 -2.89 -2.22 17.28
C THR A 42 -3.58 -1.76 15.98
N PRO A 43 -4.82 -2.21 15.68
CA PRO A 43 -5.56 -1.74 14.50
C PRO A 43 -5.60 -0.21 14.38
N ALA A 44 -5.82 0.50 15.49
CA ALA A 44 -5.83 1.97 15.50
C ALA A 44 -4.47 2.58 15.16
N GLN A 45 -3.37 2.01 15.67
CA GLN A 45 -2.01 2.46 15.34
C GLN A 45 -1.65 2.18 13.88
N THR A 46 -2.04 1.00 13.36
CA THR A 46 -1.87 0.63 11.96
C THR A 46 -2.56 1.64 11.04
N LEU A 47 -3.82 1.96 11.32
CA LEU A 47 -4.60 2.92 10.54
C LEU A 47 -4.03 4.34 10.62
N ALA A 48 -3.67 4.81 11.82
CA ALA A 48 -3.11 6.16 11.98
C ALA A 48 -1.77 6.32 11.24
N GLU A 49 -0.87 5.34 11.36
CA GLU A 49 0.42 5.39 10.66
C GLU A 49 0.24 5.25 9.15
N ALA A 50 -0.63 4.36 8.67
CA ALA A 50 -0.92 4.26 7.25
C ALA A 50 -1.55 5.54 6.69
N GLN A 51 -2.46 6.19 7.41
CA GLN A 51 -3.05 7.47 6.98
C GLN A 51 -1.99 8.55 6.83
N ARG A 52 -1.10 8.69 7.85
CA ARG A 52 0.00 9.65 7.82
C ARG A 52 0.90 9.44 6.60
N LEU A 53 1.25 8.19 6.29
CA LEU A 53 2.06 7.85 5.12
C LEU A 53 1.35 8.15 3.80
N LEU A 54 0.05 7.87 3.72
CA LEU A 54 -0.75 8.20 2.53
C LEU A 54 -0.80 9.70 2.31
N ASP A 55 -1.01 10.48 3.37
CA ASP A 55 -1.01 11.95 3.33
C ASP A 55 0.35 12.53 2.92
N ASP A 56 1.46 11.89 3.35
CA ASP A 56 2.82 12.22 2.95
C ASP A 56 3.18 11.77 1.51
N GLY A 57 2.25 11.17 0.76
CA GLY A 57 2.50 10.67 -0.58
C GLY A 57 3.41 9.42 -0.62
N LYS A 58 3.39 8.61 0.44
CA LYS A 58 4.18 7.36 0.60
C LYS A 58 3.29 6.11 0.61
N PRO A 59 2.51 5.85 -0.46
CA PRO A 59 1.58 4.72 -0.51
C PRO A 59 2.27 3.35 -0.45
N PHE A 60 3.54 3.24 -0.86
CA PHE A 60 4.27 1.99 -0.76
C PHE A 60 4.59 1.64 0.71
N HIS A 61 4.91 2.64 1.51
CA HIS A 61 5.18 2.47 2.95
C HIS A 61 3.87 2.17 3.70
N ALA A 62 2.75 2.79 3.30
CA ALA A 62 1.44 2.43 3.83
C ALA A 62 1.06 0.98 3.49
N HIS A 63 1.40 0.50 2.29
CA HIS A 63 1.25 -0.91 1.92
C HIS A 63 2.06 -1.83 2.85
N GLU A 64 3.32 -1.50 3.17
CA GLU A 64 4.13 -2.29 4.11
C GLU A 64 3.47 -2.37 5.49
N VAL A 65 2.92 -1.26 6.01
CA VAL A 65 2.19 -1.24 7.29
C VAL A 65 0.97 -2.16 7.29
N PHE A 66 0.18 -2.15 6.22
CA PHE A 66 -0.98 -3.05 6.10
C PHE A 66 -0.57 -4.50 5.84
N GLU A 67 0.52 -4.74 5.13
CA GLU A 67 1.03 -6.09 4.87
C GLU A 67 1.49 -6.75 6.17
N ASP A 68 2.17 -6.00 7.04
CA ASP A 68 2.54 -6.48 8.38
C ASP A 68 1.29 -6.83 9.20
N ALA A 69 0.30 -5.95 9.25
CA ALA A 69 -0.96 -6.23 9.93
C ALA A 69 -1.68 -7.47 9.37
N TRP A 70 -1.65 -7.66 8.04
CA TRP A 70 -2.21 -8.84 7.39
C TRP A 70 -1.47 -10.14 7.77
N LYS A 71 -0.13 -10.08 7.89
CA LYS A 71 0.70 -11.24 8.26
C LYS A 71 0.54 -11.62 9.73
N THR A 72 0.21 -10.67 10.60
CA THR A 72 0.08 -10.87 12.05
C THR A 72 -1.36 -11.03 12.54
N THR A 73 -2.37 -10.78 11.68
CA THR A 73 -3.79 -10.92 12.04
C THR A 73 -4.33 -12.28 11.63
N ASP A 74 -4.98 -12.96 12.56
CA ASP A 74 -5.80 -14.15 12.30
C ASP A 74 -7.29 -13.80 12.20
N GLY A 75 -8.08 -14.73 11.65
CA GLY A 75 -9.54 -14.60 11.63
C GLY A 75 -10.08 -13.66 10.55
N PRO A 76 -11.32 -13.14 10.72
CA PRO A 76 -12.05 -12.47 9.65
C PRO A 76 -11.39 -11.15 9.19
N ASP A 77 -10.77 -10.39 10.11
CA ASP A 77 -10.12 -9.11 9.79
C ASP A 77 -8.85 -9.27 8.93
N ARG A 78 -8.31 -10.49 8.80
CA ARG A 78 -7.12 -10.74 7.99
C ARG A 78 -7.33 -10.32 6.52
N GLU A 79 -8.48 -10.62 5.94
CA GLU A 79 -8.79 -10.25 4.55
C GLU A 79 -9.06 -8.74 4.39
N LEU A 80 -9.54 -8.06 5.44
CA LEU A 80 -9.66 -6.61 5.46
C LEU A 80 -8.29 -5.94 5.33
N TRP A 81 -7.30 -6.37 6.13
CA TRP A 81 -5.93 -5.86 6.03
C TRP A 81 -5.29 -6.13 4.67
N ARG A 82 -5.54 -7.32 4.11
CA ARG A 82 -5.09 -7.66 2.76
C ARG A 82 -5.69 -6.75 1.70
N GLY A 83 -6.98 -6.42 1.82
CA GLY A 83 -7.66 -5.47 0.94
C GLY A 83 -7.05 -4.07 1.03
N LEU A 84 -6.80 -3.56 2.24
CA LEU A 84 -6.14 -2.26 2.46
C LEU A 84 -4.71 -2.23 1.91
N ALA A 85 -3.93 -3.31 2.10
CA ALA A 85 -2.60 -3.44 1.52
C ALA A 85 -2.65 -3.39 -0.02
N GLN A 86 -3.66 -4.01 -0.64
CA GLN A 86 -3.88 -3.96 -2.10
C GLN A 86 -4.26 -2.57 -2.61
N LEU A 87 -5.11 -1.84 -1.88
CA LEU A 87 -5.45 -0.46 -2.22
C LEU A 87 -4.21 0.45 -2.20
N ALA A 88 -3.38 0.35 -1.16
CA ALA A 88 -2.16 1.15 -1.01
C ALA A 88 -1.12 0.84 -2.11
N VAL A 89 -0.90 -0.43 -2.46
CA VAL A 89 0.00 -0.78 -3.57
C VAL A 89 -0.60 -0.45 -4.93
N GLY A 90 -1.93 -0.55 -5.10
CA GLY A 90 -2.64 -0.06 -6.29
C GLY A 90 -2.40 1.44 -6.53
N LEU A 91 -2.49 2.25 -5.46
CA LEU A 91 -2.15 3.67 -5.48
C LEU A 91 -0.67 3.90 -5.83
N THR A 92 0.23 3.08 -5.29
CA THR A 92 1.66 3.12 -5.66
C THR A 92 1.86 2.89 -7.16
N HIS A 93 1.17 1.91 -7.75
CA HIS A 93 1.23 1.67 -9.19
C HIS A 93 0.69 2.85 -10.01
N ALA A 94 -0.42 3.45 -9.58
CA ALA A 94 -0.99 4.64 -10.21
C ALA A 94 -0.01 5.83 -10.19
N ALA A 95 0.58 6.13 -9.02
CA ALA A 95 1.59 7.17 -8.86
C ALA A 95 2.85 6.90 -9.70
N ARG A 96 3.15 5.63 -9.96
CA ARG A 96 4.26 5.21 -10.82
C ARG A 96 3.93 5.23 -12.32
N GLY A 97 2.70 5.55 -12.72
CA GLY A 97 2.25 5.53 -14.11
C GLY A 97 1.98 4.12 -14.66
N ASN A 98 1.88 3.11 -13.80
CA ASN A 98 1.50 1.75 -14.19
C ASN A 98 -0.01 1.56 -13.99
N ASN A 99 -0.80 2.06 -14.93
CA ASN A 99 -2.27 2.04 -14.82
C ASN A 99 -2.85 0.63 -14.87
N VAL A 100 -2.26 -0.27 -15.68
CA VAL A 100 -2.73 -1.68 -15.76
C VAL A 100 -2.60 -2.35 -14.40
N GLY A 101 -1.43 -2.21 -13.75
CA GLY A 101 -1.21 -2.74 -12.41
C GLY A 101 -2.10 -2.06 -11.36
N ALA A 102 -2.27 -0.73 -11.46
CA ALA A 102 -3.12 0.03 -10.55
C ALA A 102 -4.57 -0.46 -10.60
N VAL A 103 -5.17 -0.54 -11.80
CA VAL A 103 -6.55 -0.99 -12.00
C VAL A 103 -6.75 -2.38 -11.39
N SER A 104 -5.88 -3.33 -11.73
CA SER A 104 -6.01 -4.70 -11.24
C SER A 104 -5.98 -4.81 -9.71
N LEU A 105 -5.10 -4.04 -9.05
CA LEU A 105 -4.94 -4.07 -7.60
C LEU A 105 -6.04 -3.29 -6.87
N LEU A 106 -6.48 -2.15 -7.41
CA LEU A 106 -7.54 -1.33 -6.82
C LEU A 106 -8.90 -2.05 -6.90
N GLU A 107 -9.24 -2.67 -8.04
CA GLU A 107 -10.47 -3.46 -8.18
C GLU A 107 -10.48 -4.64 -7.21
N ARG A 108 -9.35 -5.35 -7.09
CA ARG A 108 -9.22 -6.49 -6.17
C ARG A 108 -9.28 -6.05 -4.70
N GLY A 109 -8.61 -4.95 -4.35
CA GLY A 109 -8.64 -4.39 -3.00
C GLY A 109 -10.05 -3.95 -2.60
N ALA A 110 -10.75 -3.25 -3.49
CA ALA A 110 -12.14 -2.82 -3.28
C ALA A 110 -13.10 -4.01 -3.11
N ALA A 111 -12.88 -5.10 -3.85
CA ALA A 111 -13.66 -6.33 -3.70
C ALA A 111 -13.38 -7.04 -2.37
N ASN A 112 -12.11 -7.07 -1.92
CA ASN A 112 -11.74 -7.75 -0.67
C ASN A 112 -12.25 -7.02 0.58
N ILE A 113 -12.40 -5.69 0.54
CA ILE A 113 -12.96 -4.94 1.67
C ILE A 113 -14.50 -4.89 1.66
N GLU A 114 -15.15 -5.28 0.56
CA GLU A 114 -16.62 -5.24 0.42
C GLU A 114 -17.36 -5.93 1.56
N PRO A 115 -16.98 -7.16 1.99
CA PRO A 115 -17.75 -7.89 3.00
C PRO A 115 -17.77 -7.20 4.36
N PHE A 116 -16.86 -6.26 4.60
CA PHE A 116 -16.74 -5.50 5.85
C PHE A 116 -17.57 -4.22 5.83
N ARG A 117 -18.30 -3.93 4.75
CA ARG A 117 -19.05 -2.68 4.59
C ARG A 117 -20.25 -2.57 5.53
N SER A 118 -20.95 -3.67 5.80
CA SER A 118 -22.16 -3.67 6.64
C SER A 118 -21.85 -3.48 8.12
N GLU A 119 -20.71 -4.00 8.57
CA GLU A 119 -20.22 -3.93 9.95
C GLU A 119 -18.74 -3.56 9.94
N PRO A 120 -18.39 -2.28 9.75
CA PRO A 120 -17.00 -1.87 9.65
C PRO A 120 -16.24 -2.06 10.97
N SER A 121 -15.20 -2.90 10.94
CA SER A 121 -14.24 -3.03 12.04
C SER A 121 -13.36 -1.78 12.15
N HIS A 122 -12.89 -1.48 13.36
CA HIS A 122 -11.84 -0.49 13.64
C HIS A 122 -12.13 0.96 13.19
N GLY A 123 -13.38 1.29 12.87
CA GLY A 123 -13.78 2.62 12.39
C GLY A 123 -13.39 2.91 10.94
N ILE A 124 -13.10 1.87 10.14
CA ILE A 124 -12.68 2.00 8.75
C ILE A 124 -13.84 2.46 7.87
N ASP A 125 -13.63 3.49 7.04
CA ASP A 125 -14.61 3.95 6.05
C ASP A 125 -14.56 3.08 4.78
N VAL A 126 -15.06 1.84 4.90
CA VAL A 126 -15.08 0.87 3.79
C VAL A 126 -15.83 1.44 2.58
N ALA A 127 -16.94 2.13 2.81
CA ALA A 127 -17.76 2.70 1.73
C ALA A 127 -16.98 3.81 0.99
N GLY A 128 -16.35 4.73 1.70
CA GLY A 128 -15.52 5.77 1.12
C GLY A 128 -14.31 5.21 0.37
N LEU A 129 -13.64 4.20 0.94
CA LEU A 129 -12.51 3.54 0.30
C LEU A 129 -12.89 2.84 -1.02
N GLN A 130 -14.03 2.16 -1.06
CA GLN A 130 -14.52 1.55 -2.29
C GLN A 130 -14.84 2.60 -3.36
N GLN A 131 -15.54 3.68 -2.98
CA GLN A 131 -15.86 4.77 -3.91
C GLN A 131 -14.59 5.43 -4.46
N TRP A 132 -13.62 5.72 -3.58
CA TRP A 132 -12.33 6.28 -3.96
C TRP A 132 -11.58 5.35 -4.93
N ALA A 133 -11.49 4.06 -4.62
CA ALA A 133 -10.75 3.10 -5.44
C ALA A 133 -11.36 2.97 -6.84
N LEU A 134 -12.69 2.87 -6.93
CA LEU A 134 -13.40 2.75 -8.21
C LEU A 134 -13.34 4.03 -9.04
N ALA A 135 -13.36 5.20 -8.41
CA ALA A 135 -13.14 6.46 -9.11
C ALA A 135 -11.72 6.54 -9.72
N LEU A 136 -10.70 6.13 -8.96
CA LEU A 136 -9.32 6.09 -9.46
C LEU A 136 -9.15 5.05 -10.58
N VAL A 137 -9.81 3.90 -10.49
CA VAL A 137 -9.85 2.89 -11.56
C VAL A 137 -10.43 3.50 -12.84
N ALA A 138 -11.56 4.21 -12.74
CA ALA A 138 -12.20 4.84 -13.89
C ALA A 138 -11.27 5.88 -14.55
N GLU A 139 -10.57 6.69 -13.75
CA GLU A 139 -9.60 7.67 -14.24
C GLU A 139 -8.40 6.98 -14.93
N ALA A 140 -7.82 5.95 -14.30
CA ALA A 140 -6.65 5.24 -14.79
C ALA A 140 -6.92 4.49 -16.10
N LYS A 141 -8.17 4.09 -16.36
CA LYS A 141 -8.60 3.50 -17.64
C LYS A 141 -8.65 4.52 -18.79
N GLN A 142 -8.83 5.81 -18.48
CA GLN A 142 -9.02 6.86 -19.49
C GLN A 142 -7.78 7.70 -19.74
N ARG A 143 -6.88 7.82 -18.75
CA ARG A 143 -5.71 8.71 -18.82
C ARG A 143 -4.42 7.90 -18.90
N VAL A 144 -3.41 8.43 -19.58
CA VAL A 144 -2.05 7.84 -19.59
C VAL A 144 -1.38 8.00 -18.23
N ARG A 145 -1.64 9.11 -17.53
CA ARG A 145 -1.12 9.39 -16.20
C ARG A 145 -2.23 9.96 -15.32
N VAL A 146 -2.31 9.45 -14.10
CA VAL A 146 -3.24 9.92 -13.07
C VAL A 146 -2.46 10.62 -11.96
N SER A 147 -3.11 11.55 -11.25
CA SER A 147 -2.57 12.22 -10.07
C SER A 147 -3.52 11.97 -8.90
N PRO A 148 -3.47 10.77 -8.30
CA PRO A 148 -4.45 10.35 -7.30
C PRO A 148 -4.28 11.11 -5.98
N SER A 149 -5.39 11.45 -5.34
CA SER A 149 -5.41 11.90 -3.95
C SER A 149 -5.34 10.71 -3.00
N ALA A 150 -4.75 10.93 -1.82
CA ALA A 150 -4.78 9.97 -0.73
C ALA A 150 -6.24 9.73 -0.26
N PRO A 151 -6.63 8.47 0.04
CA PRO A 151 -7.92 8.21 0.65
C PRO A 151 -7.94 8.62 2.12
N ARG A 152 -9.14 8.73 2.68
CA ARG A 152 -9.36 8.70 4.13
C ARG A 152 -9.68 7.26 4.53
N LEU A 153 -8.95 6.75 5.52
CA LEU A 153 -9.09 5.37 5.98
C LEU A 153 -10.23 5.19 6.97
N THR A 154 -10.55 6.23 7.74
CA THR A 154 -11.58 6.22 8.79
C THR A 154 -12.59 7.35 8.55
N CYS A 155 -13.80 7.18 9.10
CA CYS A 155 -14.87 8.19 9.03
C CYS A 155 -14.66 9.39 9.95
#